data_AF-A0A2D8YC75-F1
#
_entry.id   AF-A0A2D8YC75-F1
#
_cell.length_a   1.000
_cell.length_b   1.000
_cell.length_c   1.000
_cell.angle_alpha   90.00
_cell.angle_beta   90.00
_cell.angle_gamma   90.00
#
_symmetry.space_group_name_H-M   'P 1'
#
loop_
_entity.id
_entity.type
_entity.pdbx_description
1 polymer ?
#
loop_
_entity_poly.entity_id
_entity_poly.type
_entity_poly.pdbx_seq_one_letter_code
_entity_poly.pdbx_strand_id
1 'polypeptide(L)'
;MIISPLEHAHDFQKVFGLTRLATTIDKAEAALGSLEPETIDYCKCVIEIICKHILSERGIPYDDLKLPKLVKQALSSCGFDNEGIAGNLSGIVGALAEIRNRTGIAGHGQHDSQDLPSQTDIRIFVSIFESVISLLWHAFNKFNIDLALTKLRFDLIEQRLELASFNEVLDVSTSITYDQEEGRIYIKGKEVRPSEMLFIFDRNSYSEELKKFRLTEVVAEPEEEAPAT
;
A
#
# COMPACT_ATOMS: atom_id res chain seq x y z
N MET A 1 -22.42 6.36 -15.93
CA MET A 1 -20.95 6.41 -15.76
C MET A 1 -20.53 4.96 -15.59
N ILE A 2 -19.75 4.39 -16.50
CA ILE A 2 -19.26 3.00 -16.31
C ILE A 2 -18.11 3.11 -15.34
N ILE A 3 -18.36 2.66 -14.11
CA ILE A 3 -17.37 2.59 -13.04
C ILE A 3 -16.26 1.63 -13.50
N SER A 4 -14.99 2.04 -13.39
CA SER A 4 -13.87 1.13 -13.63
C SER A 4 -13.97 -0.03 -12.63
N PRO A 5 -13.80 -1.30 -13.04
CA PRO A 5 -13.83 -2.42 -12.10
C PRO A 5 -12.69 -2.37 -11.06
N LEU A 6 -11.74 -1.42 -11.21
CA LEU A 6 -10.66 -1.13 -10.27
C LEU A 6 -10.92 0.11 -9.40
N GLU A 7 -12.10 0.74 -9.43
CA GLU A 7 -12.39 1.98 -8.67
C GLU A 7 -12.05 1.85 -7.18
N HIS A 8 -12.54 0.81 -6.51
CA HIS A 8 -12.23 0.61 -5.09
C HIS A 8 -10.74 0.28 -4.84
N ALA A 9 -10.02 -0.27 -5.82
CA ALA A 9 -8.57 -0.45 -5.70
C ALA A 9 -7.84 0.90 -5.76
N HIS A 10 -8.31 1.82 -6.61
CA HIS A 10 -7.86 3.22 -6.61
C HIS A 10 -8.17 3.92 -5.29
N ASP A 11 -9.32 3.65 -4.68
CA ASP A 11 -9.64 4.24 -3.38
C ASP A 11 -8.71 3.74 -2.27
N PHE A 12 -8.41 2.44 -2.24
CA PHE A 12 -7.35 1.89 -1.39
C PHE A 12 -6.00 2.59 -1.65
N GLN A 13 -5.62 2.78 -2.91
CA GLN A 13 -4.38 3.45 -3.28
C GLN A 13 -4.34 4.89 -2.76
N LYS A 14 -5.42 5.67 -2.95
CA LYS A 14 -5.51 7.07 -2.50
C LYS A 14 -5.45 7.19 -0.98
N VAL A 15 -6.13 6.29 -0.28
CA VAL A 15 -6.16 6.29 1.19
C VAL A 15 -4.78 6.02 1.76
N PHE A 16 -4.08 5.03 1.23
CA PHE A 16 -2.84 4.54 1.83
C PHE A 16 -1.55 5.03 1.13
N GLY A 17 -1.66 5.74 0.01
CA GLY A 17 -0.51 6.24 -0.74
C GLY A 17 0.43 5.13 -1.25
N LEU A 18 -0.10 3.93 -1.53
CA LEU A 18 0.71 2.74 -1.81
C LEU A 18 1.27 2.77 -3.23
N THR A 19 2.55 3.14 -3.39
CA THR A 19 3.22 3.20 -4.71
C THR A 19 3.14 1.88 -5.47
N ARG A 20 3.40 0.75 -4.79
CA ARG A 20 3.33 -0.57 -5.41
C ARG A 20 1.91 -0.92 -5.89
N LEU A 21 0.90 -0.52 -5.13
CA LEU A 21 -0.50 -0.72 -5.51
C LEU A 21 -0.83 0.12 -6.75
N ALA A 22 -0.47 1.40 -6.77
CA ALA A 22 -0.67 2.30 -7.91
C ALA A 22 -0.11 1.70 -9.21
N THR A 23 1.19 1.34 -9.21
CA THR A 23 1.82 0.73 -10.39
C THR A 23 1.17 -0.58 -10.82
N THR A 24 0.63 -1.36 -9.88
CA THR A 24 -0.05 -2.62 -10.20
C THR A 24 -1.43 -2.37 -10.81
N ILE A 25 -2.15 -1.36 -10.33
CA ILE A 25 -3.44 -0.93 -10.88
C ILE A 25 -3.26 -0.41 -12.31
N ASP A 26 -2.28 0.46 -12.55
CA ASP A 26 -2.01 1.01 -13.89
C ASP A 26 -1.76 -0.11 -14.91
N LYS A 27 -0.98 -1.13 -14.51
CA LYS A 27 -0.71 -2.30 -15.34
C LYS A 27 -1.94 -3.17 -15.55
N ALA A 28 -2.78 -3.34 -14.52
CA ALA A 28 -4.03 -4.07 -14.63
C ALA A 28 -4.99 -3.38 -15.60
N GLU A 29 -5.13 -2.06 -15.53
CA GLU A 29 -5.99 -1.27 -16.42
C GLU A 29 -5.52 -1.31 -17.87
N ALA A 30 -4.20 -1.19 -18.09
CA ALA A 30 -3.63 -1.31 -19.42
C ALA A 30 -3.91 -2.69 -20.05
N ALA A 31 -3.67 -3.77 -19.30
CA ALA A 31 -3.93 -5.14 -19.76
C ALA A 31 -5.43 -5.42 -19.98
N LEU A 32 -6.29 -4.87 -19.10
CA LEU A 32 -7.73 -5.00 -19.21
C LEU A 32 -8.28 -4.31 -20.46
N GLY A 33 -7.67 -3.20 -20.89
CA GLY A 33 -8.08 -2.43 -22.07
C GLY A 33 -8.11 -3.25 -23.36
N SER A 34 -7.23 -4.25 -23.50
CA SER A 34 -7.22 -5.20 -24.62
C SER A 34 -7.59 -6.64 -24.23
N LEU A 35 -8.01 -6.87 -22.97
CA LEU A 35 -8.33 -8.19 -22.43
C LEU A 35 -7.17 -9.19 -22.55
N GLU A 36 -5.96 -8.75 -22.17
CA GLU A 36 -4.80 -9.64 -22.12
C GLU A 36 -4.87 -10.58 -20.91
N PRO A 37 -4.34 -11.81 -21.00
CA PRO A 37 -4.24 -12.76 -19.89
C PRO A 37 -3.62 -12.18 -18.61
N GLU A 38 -2.65 -11.28 -18.73
CA GLU A 38 -1.94 -10.61 -17.64
C GLU A 38 -2.88 -9.82 -16.72
N THR A 39 -4.07 -9.45 -17.19
CA THR A 39 -5.12 -8.85 -16.37
C THR A 39 -5.38 -9.69 -15.11
N ILE A 40 -5.44 -11.02 -15.25
CA ILE A 40 -5.67 -11.96 -14.15
C ILE A 40 -4.52 -11.90 -13.13
N ASP A 41 -3.28 -11.87 -13.62
CA ASP A 41 -2.09 -11.79 -12.77
C ASP A 41 -2.06 -10.48 -11.97
N TYR A 42 -2.31 -9.35 -12.62
CA TYR A 42 -2.30 -8.04 -11.96
C TYR A 42 -3.46 -7.90 -10.97
N CYS A 43 -4.69 -8.28 -11.33
CA CYS A 43 -5.83 -8.24 -10.41
C CYS A 43 -5.58 -9.11 -9.17
N LYS A 44 -4.96 -10.29 -9.32
CA LYS A 44 -4.53 -11.13 -8.18
C LYS A 44 -3.53 -10.39 -7.30
N CYS A 45 -2.52 -9.76 -7.90
CA CYS A 45 -1.51 -8.99 -7.16
C CYS A 45 -2.14 -7.82 -6.40
N VAL A 46 -3.13 -7.14 -6.98
CA VAL A 46 -3.88 -6.07 -6.32
C VAL A 46 -4.59 -6.60 -5.06
N ILE A 47 -5.32 -7.72 -5.16
CA ILE A 47 -5.96 -8.33 -3.97
C ILE A 47 -4.90 -8.66 -2.90
N GLU A 48 -3.78 -9.28 -3.30
CA GLU A 48 -2.70 -9.61 -2.35
C GLU A 48 -2.14 -8.39 -1.64
N ILE A 49 -1.83 -7.31 -2.38
CA ILE A 49 -1.29 -6.08 -1.81
C ILE A 49 -2.28 -5.49 -0.81
N ILE A 50 -3.56 -5.41 -1.18
CA ILE A 50 -4.61 -4.85 -0.30
C ILE A 50 -4.78 -5.70 0.95
N CYS A 51 -4.92 -7.02 0.85
CA CYS A 51 -5.07 -7.89 2.02
C CYS A 51 -3.86 -7.82 2.96
N LYS A 52 -2.63 -7.84 2.41
CA LYS A 52 -1.40 -7.72 3.21
C LYS A 52 -1.32 -6.37 3.90
N HIS A 53 -1.75 -5.31 3.23
CA HIS A 53 -1.79 -3.99 3.84
C HIS A 53 -2.81 -3.93 4.99
N ILE A 54 -4.04 -4.41 4.77
CA ILE A 54 -5.09 -4.51 5.79
C ILE A 54 -4.63 -5.29 7.04
N LEU A 55 -3.90 -6.39 6.86
CA LEU A 55 -3.36 -7.18 7.97
C LEU A 55 -2.18 -6.47 8.67
N SER A 56 -1.32 -5.80 7.89
CA SER A 56 -0.24 -4.97 8.44
C SER A 56 -0.75 -3.84 9.32
N GLU A 57 -1.85 -3.19 8.94
CA GLU A 57 -2.49 -2.12 9.73
C GLU A 57 -2.96 -2.61 11.11
N ARG A 58 -3.02 -3.94 11.30
CA ARG A 58 -3.49 -4.59 12.52
C ARG A 58 -2.41 -5.38 13.24
N GLY A 59 -1.16 -5.28 12.78
CA GLY A 59 -0.07 -6.07 13.33
C GLY A 59 -0.26 -7.59 13.17
N ILE A 60 -1.07 -8.03 12.22
CA ILE A 60 -1.32 -9.46 11.98
C ILE A 60 -0.31 -9.98 10.95
N PRO A 61 0.49 -11.01 11.27
CA PRO A 61 1.45 -11.61 10.33
C PRO A 61 0.77 -12.27 9.12
N TYR A 62 1.40 -12.20 7.95
CA TYR A 62 0.78 -12.68 6.69
C TYR A 62 1.74 -13.36 5.69
N ASP A 63 3.00 -13.58 6.05
CA ASP A 63 4.05 -13.99 5.11
C ASP A 63 3.81 -15.37 4.47
N ASP A 64 3.20 -16.30 5.21
CA ASP A 64 2.95 -17.69 4.75
C ASP A 64 1.54 -17.92 4.18
N LEU A 65 0.74 -16.87 4.06
CA LEU A 65 -0.67 -17.01 3.71
C LEU A 65 -0.88 -17.02 2.19
N LYS A 66 -1.52 -18.10 1.71
CA LYS A 66 -2.06 -18.14 0.34
C LYS A 66 -3.24 -17.19 0.20
N LEU A 67 -3.46 -16.69 -1.01
CA LEU A 67 -4.50 -15.70 -1.33
C LEU A 67 -5.89 -15.97 -0.71
N PRO A 68 -6.45 -17.19 -0.75
CA PRO A 68 -7.76 -17.45 -0.12
C PRO A 68 -7.77 -17.21 1.39
N LYS A 69 -6.68 -17.59 2.07
CA LYS A 69 -6.51 -17.34 3.50
C LYS A 69 -6.24 -15.87 3.78
N LEU A 70 -5.48 -15.18 2.92
CA LEU A 70 -5.27 -13.74 3.00
C LEU A 70 -6.58 -12.96 2.96
N VAL A 71 -7.46 -13.25 1.99
CA VAL A 71 -8.76 -12.58 1.86
C VAL A 71 -9.63 -12.84 3.09
N LYS A 72 -9.71 -14.10 3.53
CA LYS A 72 -10.51 -14.45 4.71
C LYS A 72 -10.01 -13.70 5.95
N GLN A 73 -8.72 -13.77 6.24
CA GLN A 73 -8.16 -13.09 7.42
C GLN A 73 -8.28 -11.57 7.33
N ALA A 74 -8.08 -10.99 6.15
CA ALA A 74 -8.24 -9.55 5.94
C ALA A 74 -9.68 -9.11 6.28
N LEU A 75 -10.70 -9.83 5.79
CA LEU A 75 -12.10 -9.56 6.11
C LEU A 75 -12.40 -9.73 7.60
N SER A 76 -12.01 -10.86 8.20
CA SER A 76 -12.22 -11.10 9.63
C SER A 76 -11.55 -10.03 10.48
N SER A 77 -10.36 -9.58 10.09
CA SER A 77 -9.62 -8.52 10.79
C SER A 77 -10.36 -7.17 10.73
N CYS A 78 -11.16 -6.94 9.69
CA CYS A 78 -12.06 -5.80 9.56
C CYS A 78 -13.37 -5.95 10.35
N GLY A 79 -13.53 -6.98 11.20
CA GLY A 79 -14.77 -7.21 11.95
C GLY A 79 -15.92 -7.69 11.06
N PHE A 80 -15.60 -8.32 9.92
CA PHE A 80 -16.62 -8.95 9.09
C PHE A 80 -16.98 -10.32 9.67
N ASP A 81 -18.03 -10.36 10.49
CA ASP A 81 -18.40 -11.53 11.30
C ASP A 81 -19.22 -12.60 10.53
N ASN A 82 -19.53 -12.38 9.25
CA ASN A 82 -20.27 -13.34 8.44
C ASN A 82 -19.32 -14.39 7.84
N GLU A 83 -19.02 -15.43 8.64
CA GLU A 83 -18.17 -16.56 8.26
C GLU A 83 -18.64 -17.28 6.98
N GLY A 84 -19.95 -17.30 6.71
CA GLY A 84 -20.51 -17.91 5.51
C GLY A 84 -20.10 -17.16 4.24
N ILE A 85 -20.26 -15.83 4.23
CA ILE A 85 -19.85 -15.00 3.10
C ILE A 85 -18.32 -14.99 2.96
N ALA A 86 -17.59 -14.85 4.07
CA ALA A 86 -16.12 -14.87 4.04
C ALA A 86 -15.55 -16.19 3.54
N GLY A 87 -16.15 -17.32 3.96
CA GLY A 87 -15.78 -18.66 3.49
C GLY A 87 -16.06 -18.86 2.00
N ASN A 88 -17.25 -18.48 1.52
CA ASN A 88 -17.60 -18.59 0.11
C ASN A 88 -16.71 -17.71 -0.78
N LEU A 89 -16.42 -16.48 -0.36
CA LEU A 89 -15.52 -15.59 -1.10
C LEU A 89 -14.09 -16.15 -1.14
N SER A 90 -13.60 -16.69 -0.03
CA SER A 90 -12.32 -17.39 0.04
C SER A 90 -12.27 -18.56 -0.94
N GLY A 91 -13.34 -19.37 -1.03
CA GLY A 91 -13.47 -20.45 -2.01
C GLY A 91 -13.44 -19.96 -3.46
N ILE A 92 -14.19 -18.90 -3.77
CA ILE A 92 -14.21 -18.27 -5.10
C ILE A 92 -12.81 -17.76 -5.47
N VAL A 93 -12.14 -17.05 -4.55
CA VAL A 93 -10.76 -16.56 -4.75
C VAL A 93 -9.76 -17.72 -4.89
N GLY A 94 -10.02 -18.86 -4.24
CA GLY A 94 -9.28 -20.10 -4.45
C GLY A 94 -9.38 -20.59 -5.89
N ALA A 95 -10.59 -20.68 -6.42
CA ALA A 95 -10.83 -21.04 -7.81
C ALA A 95 -10.18 -20.05 -8.80
N LEU A 96 -10.20 -18.75 -8.48
CA LEU A 96 -9.50 -17.72 -9.26
C LEU A 96 -7.98 -17.94 -9.29
N ALA A 97 -7.38 -18.26 -8.14
CA ALA A 97 -5.96 -18.55 -8.06
C ALA A 97 -5.59 -19.81 -8.87
N GLU A 98 -6.48 -20.79 -8.95
CA GLU A 98 -6.31 -21.99 -9.78
C GLU A 98 -6.40 -21.69 -11.28
N ILE A 99 -7.35 -20.84 -11.72
CA ILE A 99 -7.43 -20.38 -13.12
C ILE A 99 -6.10 -19.75 -13.53
N ARG A 100 -5.59 -18.79 -12.75
CA ARG A 100 -4.27 -18.20 -13.00
C ARG A 100 -3.16 -19.25 -13.08
N ASN A 101 -3.11 -20.18 -12.13
CA ASN A 101 -2.04 -21.18 -12.11
C ASN A 101 -2.09 -22.12 -13.32
N ARG A 102 -3.30 -22.41 -13.84
CA ARG A 102 -3.52 -23.31 -14.97
C ARG A 102 -3.38 -22.63 -16.33
N THR A 103 -3.77 -21.36 -16.48
CA THR A 103 -3.86 -20.74 -17.80
C THR A 103 -3.04 -19.45 -17.92
N GLY A 104 -2.58 -18.88 -16.80
CA GLY A 104 -1.79 -17.65 -16.80
C GLY A 104 -0.35 -17.87 -17.29
N ILE A 105 0.19 -16.87 -17.98
CA ILE A 105 1.56 -16.87 -18.53
C ILE A 105 2.59 -17.00 -17.40
N ALA A 106 2.29 -16.46 -16.22
CA ALA A 106 3.10 -16.59 -15.00
C ALA A 106 2.72 -17.80 -14.13
N GLY A 107 1.99 -18.79 -14.65
CA GLY A 107 1.72 -20.06 -13.99
C GLY A 107 2.98 -20.93 -13.92
N HIS A 108 3.19 -21.63 -12.81
CA HIS A 108 4.41 -22.43 -12.58
C HIS A 108 4.67 -23.45 -13.71
N GLY A 109 5.69 -23.21 -14.54
CA GLY A 109 6.22 -24.21 -15.48
C GLY A 109 5.27 -24.61 -16.61
N GLN A 110 4.41 -23.69 -17.04
CA GLN A 110 3.45 -23.89 -18.12
C GLN A 110 4.15 -24.33 -19.42
N HIS A 111 3.58 -25.34 -20.09
CA HIS A 111 4.04 -25.86 -21.39
C HIS A 111 3.26 -25.14 -22.50
N ASP A 112 3.88 -24.85 -23.65
CA ASP A 112 3.28 -24.16 -24.81
C ASP A 112 1.97 -24.78 -25.36
N SER A 113 1.60 -25.96 -24.89
CA SER A 113 0.39 -26.69 -25.28
C SER A 113 -0.82 -26.41 -24.38
N GLN A 114 -0.67 -25.61 -23.32
CA GLN A 114 -1.80 -25.22 -22.47
C GLN A 114 -2.48 -23.96 -23.00
N ASP A 115 -3.81 -23.95 -22.91
CA ASP A 115 -4.62 -22.84 -23.40
C ASP A 115 -4.48 -21.61 -22.49
N LEU A 116 -4.31 -20.45 -23.12
CA LEU A 116 -4.43 -19.14 -22.46
C LEU A 116 -5.89 -18.90 -22.05
N PRO A 117 -6.15 -18.08 -21.00
CA PRO A 117 -7.51 -17.74 -20.62
C PRO A 117 -8.22 -17.03 -21.77
N SER A 118 -9.48 -17.41 -22.00
CA SER A 118 -10.32 -16.72 -22.97
C SER A 118 -10.69 -15.32 -22.48
N GLN A 119 -11.10 -14.44 -23.40
CA GLN A 119 -11.65 -13.13 -23.02
C GLN A 119 -12.85 -13.23 -22.06
N THR A 120 -13.64 -14.30 -22.18
CA THR A 120 -14.75 -14.57 -21.26
C THR A 120 -14.23 -14.88 -19.85
N ASP A 121 -13.19 -15.70 -19.73
CA ASP A 121 -12.55 -16.01 -18.44
C ASP A 121 -12.02 -14.74 -17.78
N ILE A 122 -11.37 -13.86 -18.55
CA ILE A 122 -10.85 -12.58 -18.06
C ILE A 122 -11.98 -11.70 -17.53
N ARG A 123 -13.09 -11.58 -18.27
CA ARG A 123 -14.25 -10.78 -17.84
C ARG A 123 -14.88 -11.33 -16.55
N ILE A 124 -15.07 -12.65 -16.47
CA ILE A 124 -15.59 -13.30 -15.26
C ILE A 124 -14.65 -13.04 -14.08
N PHE A 125 -13.34 -13.19 -14.28
CA PHE A 125 -12.33 -12.92 -13.26
C PHE A 125 -12.43 -11.49 -12.74
N VAL A 126 -12.52 -10.51 -13.65
CA VAL A 126 -12.57 -9.09 -13.31
C VAL A 126 -13.82 -8.75 -12.51
N SER A 127 -15.00 -9.29 -12.86
CA SER A 127 -16.23 -9.08 -12.08
C SER A 127 -16.14 -9.65 -10.66
N ILE A 128 -15.49 -10.80 -10.50
CA ILE A 128 -15.26 -11.39 -9.17
C ILE A 128 -14.24 -10.55 -8.39
N PHE A 129 -13.15 -10.14 -9.03
CA PHE A 129 -12.14 -9.24 -8.47
C PHE A 129 -12.80 -7.96 -7.92
N GLU A 130 -13.64 -7.30 -8.73
CA GLU A 130 -14.34 -6.08 -8.36
C GLU A 130 -15.19 -6.32 -7.09
N SER A 131 -15.92 -7.44 -7.05
CA SER A 131 -16.74 -7.82 -5.89
C SER A 131 -15.90 -8.05 -4.64
N VAL A 132 -14.74 -8.71 -4.76
CA VAL A 132 -13.80 -8.95 -3.64
C VAL A 132 -13.25 -7.64 -3.10
N ILE A 133 -12.76 -6.76 -3.97
CA ILE A 133 -12.18 -5.48 -3.56
C ILE A 133 -13.25 -4.57 -2.94
N SER A 134 -14.45 -4.53 -3.53
CA SER A 134 -15.59 -3.79 -2.99
C SER A 134 -15.94 -4.24 -1.57
N LEU A 135 -16.00 -5.55 -1.33
CA LEU A 135 -16.28 -6.06 0.02
C LEU A 135 -15.16 -5.71 1.00
N LEU A 136 -13.89 -5.86 0.60
CA LEU A 136 -12.75 -5.47 1.43
C LEU A 136 -12.77 -3.98 1.78
N TRP A 137 -13.11 -3.14 0.81
CA TRP A 137 -13.23 -1.69 0.99
C TRP A 137 -14.31 -1.33 2.00
N HIS A 138 -15.51 -1.88 1.84
CA HIS A 138 -16.61 -1.63 2.75
C HIS A 138 -16.36 -2.19 4.16
N ALA A 139 -15.74 -3.37 4.27
CA ALA A 139 -15.35 -3.93 5.55
C ALA A 139 -14.29 -3.04 6.24
N PHE A 140 -13.29 -2.59 5.49
CA PHE A 140 -12.24 -1.71 6.01
C PHE A 140 -12.80 -0.37 6.52
N ASN A 141 -13.73 0.25 5.78
CA ASN A 141 -14.28 1.57 6.12
C ASN A 141 -15.18 1.57 7.36
N LYS A 142 -15.71 0.42 7.78
CA LYS A 142 -16.54 0.32 9.00
C LYS A 142 -15.74 0.15 10.28
N PHE A 143 -14.43 -0.06 10.21
CA PHE A 143 -13.65 -0.52 11.36
C PHE A 143 -13.04 0.64 12.19
N ASN A 144 -12.83 0.37 13.49
CA ASN A 144 -12.16 1.28 14.43
C ASN A 144 -10.65 1.38 14.12
N ILE A 145 -10.17 2.60 13.92
CA ILE A 145 -8.74 2.85 13.68
C ILE A 145 -7.98 2.66 14.99
N ASP A 146 -6.98 1.78 14.98
CA ASP A 146 -5.97 1.74 16.04
C ASP A 146 -4.87 2.76 15.75
N LEU A 147 -4.89 3.88 16.47
CA LEU A 147 -3.94 4.98 16.31
C LEU A 147 -2.48 4.56 16.61
N ALA A 148 -2.25 3.46 17.34
CA ALA A 148 -0.90 2.98 17.63
C ALA A 148 -0.29 2.18 16.46
N LEU A 149 -1.13 1.65 15.56
CA LEU A 149 -0.71 0.74 14.49
C LEU A 149 -0.93 1.29 13.09
N THR A 150 -1.90 2.21 12.92
CA THR A 150 -2.33 2.63 11.60
C THR A 150 -1.23 3.40 10.84
N LYS A 151 -1.13 3.14 9.54
CA LYS A 151 -0.34 3.89 8.57
C LYS A 151 -1.21 4.80 7.70
N LEU A 152 -2.46 5.04 8.11
CA LEU A 152 -3.32 6.04 7.46
C LEU A 152 -2.65 7.41 7.51
N ARG A 153 -2.83 8.19 6.44
CA ARG A 153 -2.34 9.56 6.38
C ARG A 153 -3.07 10.42 7.43
N PHE A 154 -2.37 11.38 8.03
CA PHE A 154 -2.89 12.21 9.11
C PHE A 154 -4.20 12.92 8.74
N ASP A 155 -4.30 13.49 7.53
CA ASP A 155 -5.51 14.15 7.01
C ASP A 155 -6.72 13.21 6.98
N LEU A 156 -6.52 11.94 6.65
CA LEU A 156 -7.58 10.94 6.60
C LEU A 156 -7.98 10.45 8.00
N ILE A 157 -7.01 10.32 8.91
CA ILE A 157 -7.31 10.00 10.32
C ILE A 157 -8.13 11.13 10.92
N GLU A 158 -7.72 12.38 10.71
CA GLU A 158 -8.41 13.56 11.18
C GLU A 158 -9.85 13.62 10.67
N GLN A 159 -10.04 13.41 9.36
CA GLN A 159 -11.38 13.39 8.77
C GLN A 159 -12.23 12.23 9.32
N ARG A 160 -11.68 11.01 9.38
CA ARG A 160 -12.46 9.80 9.70
C ARG A 160 -12.82 9.70 11.18
N LEU A 161 -12.00 10.25 12.07
CA LEU A 161 -12.26 10.29 13.50
C LEU A 161 -12.79 11.65 13.97
N GLU A 162 -13.12 12.55 13.04
CA GLU A 162 -13.64 13.90 13.29
C GLU A 162 -12.77 14.70 14.28
N LEU A 163 -11.45 14.60 14.12
CA LEU A 163 -10.47 15.15 15.07
C LEU A 163 -10.09 16.60 14.79
N ALA A 164 -10.66 17.27 13.77
CA ALA A 164 -10.25 18.62 13.39
C ALA A 164 -10.26 19.59 14.59
N SER A 165 -11.35 19.63 15.37
CA SER A 165 -11.43 20.49 16.55
C SER A 165 -10.45 20.08 17.67
N PHE A 166 -10.19 18.78 17.83
CA PHE A 166 -9.21 18.29 18.79
C PHE A 166 -7.79 18.69 18.39
N ASN A 167 -7.45 18.52 17.11
CA ASN A 167 -6.15 18.88 16.55
C ASN A 167 -5.92 20.39 16.61
N GLU A 168 -6.94 21.22 16.34
CA GLU A 168 -6.84 22.67 16.50
C GLU A 168 -6.50 23.07 17.95
N VAL A 169 -7.15 22.45 18.94
CA VAL A 169 -6.82 22.67 20.36
C VAL A 169 -5.40 22.18 20.68
N LEU A 170 -5.00 21.03 20.14
CA LEU A 170 -3.68 20.45 20.35
C LEU A 170 -2.58 21.35 19.76
N ASP A 171 -2.78 21.87 18.56
CA ASP A 171 -1.84 22.73 17.85
C ASP A 171 -1.62 24.05 18.59
N VAL A 172 -2.70 24.64 19.13
CA VAL A 172 -2.62 25.89 19.91
C VAL A 172 -2.02 25.68 21.30
N SER A 173 -2.34 24.55 21.96
CA SER A 173 -1.91 24.29 23.34
C SER A 173 -0.52 23.65 23.43
N THR A 174 0.05 23.17 22.32
CA THR A 174 1.35 22.52 22.30
C THR A 174 2.47 23.55 22.34
N SER A 175 3.33 23.46 23.36
CA SER A 175 4.53 24.28 23.43
C SER A 175 5.59 23.77 22.45
N ILE A 176 6.07 24.68 21.60
CA ILE A 176 7.17 24.46 20.66
C ILE A 176 8.28 25.46 20.97
N THR A 177 9.48 24.97 21.23
CA THR A 177 10.67 25.82 21.40
C THR A 177 11.75 25.42 20.40
N TYR A 178 12.43 26.42 19.83
CA TYR A 178 13.55 26.21 18.91
C TYR A 178 14.84 26.73 19.55
N ASP A 179 15.80 25.82 19.72
CA ASP A 179 17.17 26.16 20.12
C ASP A 179 17.95 26.54 18.86
N GLN A 180 18.34 27.82 18.78
CA GLN A 180 19.05 28.36 17.62
C GLN A 180 20.53 27.95 17.58
N GLU A 181 21.15 27.64 18.72
CA GLU A 181 22.56 27.26 18.78
C GLU A 181 22.74 25.81 18.33
N GLU A 182 21.88 24.90 18.78
CA GLU A 182 21.95 23.49 18.43
C GLU A 182 21.10 23.10 17.21
N GLY A 183 20.24 24.01 16.74
CA GLY A 183 19.28 23.75 15.66
C GLY A 183 18.28 22.66 16.03
N ARG A 184 17.84 22.62 17.30
CA ARG A 184 16.94 21.59 17.84
C ARG A 184 15.54 22.13 18.06
N ILE A 185 14.53 21.30 17.77
CA ILE A 185 13.12 21.62 18.03
C ILE A 185 12.70 20.81 19.26
N TYR A 186 11.97 21.42 20.18
CA TYR A 186 11.37 20.71 21.31
C TYR A 186 9.86 20.86 21.27
N ILE A 187 9.15 19.75 21.28
CA ILE A 187 7.68 19.68 21.31
C ILE A 187 7.27 19.12 22.66
N LYS A 188 6.56 19.91 23.48
CA LYS A 188 6.24 19.58 24.89
C LYS A 188 7.48 19.20 25.71
N GLY A 189 8.62 19.85 25.45
CA GLY A 189 9.90 19.59 26.11
C GLY A 189 10.65 18.35 25.63
N LYS A 190 10.11 17.58 24.67
CA LYS A 190 10.81 16.46 24.05
C LYS A 190 11.55 16.93 22.81
N GLU A 191 12.85 16.60 22.72
CA GLU A 191 13.67 16.90 21.55
C GLU A 191 13.17 16.18 20.30
N VAL A 192 13.13 16.90 19.19
CA VAL A 192 12.83 16.44 17.84
C VAL A 192 13.89 17.02 16.91
N ARG A 193 14.63 16.16 16.21
CA ARG A 193 15.70 16.60 15.31
C ARG A 193 15.11 17.00 13.95
N PRO A 194 15.51 18.13 13.34
CA PRO A 194 15.03 18.51 12.00
C PRO A 194 15.32 17.43 10.94
N SER A 195 16.46 16.75 11.02
CA SER A 195 16.80 15.65 10.12
C SER A 195 15.90 14.43 10.29
N GLU A 196 15.44 14.15 11.51
CA GLU A 196 14.47 13.08 11.80
C GLU A 196 13.10 13.45 11.25
N MET A 197 12.64 14.68 11.45
CA MET A 197 11.40 15.17 10.83
C MET A 197 11.47 15.06 9.31
N LEU A 198 12.55 15.55 8.69
CA LEU A 198 12.71 15.47 7.24
C LEU A 198 12.70 14.02 6.75
N PHE A 199 13.37 13.09 7.45
CA PHE A 199 13.36 11.68 7.11
C PHE A 199 11.96 11.03 7.24
N ILE A 200 11.19 11.41 8.26
CA ILE A 200 9.86 10.84 8.50
C ILE A 200 8.83 11.41 7.50
N PHE A 201 8.84 12.71 7.27
CA PHE A 201 7.80 13.41 6.51
C PHE A 201 8.14 13.60 5.02
N ASP A 202 9.42 13.67 4.64
CA ASP A 202 9.85 13.84 3.26
C ASP A 202 11.17 13.11 2.95
N ARG A 203 11.06 11.80 2.76
CA ARG A 203 12.20 10.93 2.41
C ARG A 203 12.88 11.34 1.11
N ASN A 204 12.16 11.95 0.18
CA ASN A 204 12.74 12.36 -1.10
C ASN A 204 13.69 13.53 -0.87
N SER A 205 13.22 14.58 -0.21
CA SER A 205 14.08 15.72 0.17
C SER A 205 15.25 15.28 1.04
N TYR A 206 15.03 14.38 2.01
CA TYR A 206 16.12 13.81 2.81
C TYR A 206 17.19 13.11 1.93
N SER A 207 16.74 12.29 0.97
CA SER A 207 17.62 11.57 0.04
C SER A 207 18.39 12.52 -0.87
N GLU A 208 17.77 13.61 -1.32
CA GLU A 208 18.43 14.65 -2.11
C GLU A 208 19.49 15.39 -1.31
N GLU A 209 19.20 15.79 -0.08
CA GLU A 209 20.18 16.43 0.82
C GLU A 209 21.36 15.48 1.13
N LEU A 210 21.10 14.19 1.33
CA LEU A 210 22.15 13.19 1.52
C LEU A 210 23.06 13.06 0.28
N LYS A 211 22.48 13.11 -0.93
CA LYS A 211 23.26 13.09 -2.17
C LYS A 211 24.13 14.35 -2.30
N LYS A 212 23.58 15.53 -2.00
CA LYS A 212 24.33 16.79 -2.00
C LYS A 212 25.51 16.73 -1.02
N PHE A 213 25.25 16.30 0.22
CA PHE A 213 26.28 16.16 1.24
C PHE A 213 27.45 15.25 0.79
N ARG A 214 27.13 14.08 0.23
CA ARG A 214 28.15 13.15 -0.31
C ARG A 214 28.96 13.73 -1.47
N LEU A 215 28.35 14.52 -2.34
CA LEU A 215 29.06 15.20 -3.43
C LEU A 215 30.05 16.24 -2.89
N THR A 216 29.67 16.95 -1.82
CA THR A 216 30.55 17.93 -1.17
C THR A 216 31.75 17.27 -0.48
N GLU A 217 31.58 16.09 0.12
CA GLU A 217 32.70 15.32 0.69
C GLU A 217 33.70 14.86 -0.37
N VAL A 218 33.23 14.40 -1.54
CA VAL A 218 34.10 13.94 -2.65
C VAL A 218 34.90 15.10 -3.28
N VAL A 219 34.38 16.32 -3.24
CA VAL A 219 35.08 17.52 -3.75
C VAL A 219 36.07 18.10 -2.73
N ALA A 220 35.97 17.71 -1.45
CA ALA A 220 36.79 18.24 -0.36
C ALA A 220 38.03 17.38 -0.03
N GLU A 221 38.22 16.22 -0.66
CA GLU A 221 39.49 15.49 -0.58
C GLU A 221 40.55 16.24 -1.40
N PRO A 222 41.64 16.77 -0.79
CA PRO A 222 42.69 17.44 -1.53
C PRO A 222 43.48 16.41 -2.35
N GLU A 223 43.81 16.76 -3.60
CA GLU A 223 44.90 16.12 -4.34
C GLU A 223 46.16 16.15 -3.46
N GLU A 224 46.54 15.00 -2.89
CA GLU A 224 47.86 14.83 -2.26
C GLU A 224 48.92 15.19 -3.31
N GLU A 225 49.76 16.16 -2.93
CA GLU A 225 50.85 16.71 -3.72
C GLU A 225 51.69 15.60 -4.38
N ALA A 226 51.73 15.60 -5.71
CA ALA A 226 52.75 14.88 -6.46
C ALA A 226 54.13 15.44 -6.06
N PRO A 227 55.09 14.60 -5.62
CA PRO A 227 56.39 15.10 -5.20
C PRO A 227 57.14 15.64 -6.43
N ALA A 228 57.52 16.92 -6.37
CA ALA A 228 58.40 17.53 -7.36
C ALA A 228 59.73 16.76 -7.42
N THR A 229 60.11 16.33 -8.62
CA THR A 229 61.43 15.77 -8.94
C THR A 229 62.26 16.77 -9.71
#